data_AF-A0A2E7TME3-F1
#
_entry.id   AF-A0A2E7TME3-F1
#
_cell.length_a   1.000
_cell.length_b   1.000
_cell.length_c   1.000
_cell.angle_alpha   90.00
_cell.angle_beta   90.00
_cell.angle_gamma   90.00
#
_symmetry.space_group_name_H-M   'P 1'
#
loop_
_entity.id
_entity.type
_entity.pdbx_description
1 polymer ?
#
loop_
_entity_poly.entity_id
_entity_poly.type
_entity_poly.pdbx_seq_one_letter_code
_entity_poly.pdbx_strand_id
1 'polypeptide(L)' 'MGEWITCVPAYGRVYTTKKEVEAAWNSGCDFRGTGFDQYYLNNQDIEGSIGGRVLGVTIRYGKNLEKVTSISNR' A
#
# COMPACT_ATOMS: atom_id res chain seq x y z
N MET A 1 -18.68 -6.68 2.98
CA MET A 1 -18.08 -5.60 2.17
C MET A 1 -16.57 -5.74 2.29
N GLY A 2 -15.84 -5.71 1.18
CA GLY A 2 -14.39 -5.68 1.23
C GLY A 2 -13.88 -4.27 1.56
N GLU A 3 -12.67 -4.19 2.10
CA GLU A 3 -12.07 -2.98 2.67
C GLU A 3 -10.86 -2.55 1.84
N TRP A 4 -10.61 -1.24 1.77
CA TRP A 4 -9.38 -0.67 1.21
C TRP A 4 -8.47 -0.23 2.35
N ILE A 5 -7.21 -0.64 2.29
CA ILE A 5 -6.22 -0.25 3.30
C ILE A 5 -5.47 0.99 2.83
N THR A 6 -5.46 2.04 3.63
CA THR A 6 -4.59 3.20 3.35
C THR A 6 -3.21 2.96 3.92
N CYS A 7 -2.17 3.23 3.14
CA CYS A 7 -0.78 3.07 3.56
C CYS A 7 0.16 4.14 2.96
N VAL A 8 1.38 4.19 3.47
CA VAL A 8 2.46 5.10 3.07
C VAL A 8 3.76 4.32 2.89
N PRO A 9 4.76 4.85 2.15
CA PRO A 9 6.07 4.22 2.06
C PRO A 9 6.68 3.94 3.44
N ALA A 10 7.19 2.71 3.63
CA ALA A 10 7.86 2.31 4.86
C ALA A 10 9.33 2.76 4.90
N TYR A 11 9.94 2.73 6.09
CA TYR A 11 11.38 2.89 6.31
C TYR A 11 12.00 4.16 5.70
N GLY A 12 11.23 5.26 5.66
CA GLY A 12 11.69 6.54 5.12
C GLY A 12 11.83 6.58 3.60
N ARG A 13 11.33 5.58 2.86
CA ARG A 13 11.31 5.60 1.40
C ARG A 13 10.45 6.75 0.89
N VAL A 14 10.86 7.37 -0.21
CA VAL A 14 10.10 8.42 -0.88
C VAL A 14 9.99 8.07 -2.36
N TYR A 15 8.76 7.86 -2.81
CA TYR A 15 8.45 7.68 -4.23
C TYR A 15 7.87 8.99 -4.77
N THR A 16 8.30 9.39 -5.96
CA THR A 16 7.93 10.67 -6.59
C THR A 16 6.94 10.49 -7.74
N THR A 17 6.90 9.29 -8.31
CA THR A 17 6.01 8.91 -9.41
C THR A 17 5.14 7.70 -9.05
N LYS A 18 3.99 7.59 -9.72
CA LYS A 18 3.12 6.41 -9.59
C LYS A 18 3.84 5.11 -9.99
N LYS A 19 4.66 5.16 -11.04
CA LYS A 19 5.41 3.99 -11.56
C LYS A 19 6.38 3.42 -10.52
N GLU A 20 7.06 4.28 -9.75
CA GLU A 20 7.94 3.84 -8.66
C GLU A 20 7.18 3.12 -7.55
N VAL A 21 6.00 3.64 -7.17
CA VAL A 21 5.13 3.01 -6.17
C VAL A 21 4.67 1.63 -6.64
N GLU A 22 4.17 1.53 -7.88
CA GLU A 22 3.71 0.26 -8.44
C GLU A 22 4.85 -0.75 -8.57
N ALA A 23 6.04 -0.32 -8.99
CA ALA A 23 7.22 -1.19 -9.05
C ALA A 23 7.62 -1.70 -7.66
N ALA A 24 7.63 -0.83 -6.64
CA ALA A 24 7.95 -1.22 -5.27
C ALA A 24 6.91 -2.20 -4.71
N TRP A 25 5.62 -1.91 -4.89
CA TRP A 25 4.54 -2.81 -4.48
C TRP A 25 4.66 -4.20 -5.11
N ASN A 26 4.85 -4.26 -6.43
CA ASN A 26 4.97 -5.51 -7.18
C ASN A 26 6.26 -6.29 -6.84
N SER A 27 7.30 -5.61 -6.33
CA SER A 27 8.52 -6.25 -5.84
C SER A 27 8.42 -6.78 -4.40
N GLY A 28 7.27 -6.63 -3.75
CA GLY A 28 7.07 -7.06 -2.35
C GLY A 28 7.69 -6.13 -1.33
N CYS A 29 7.92 -4.86 -1.66
CA CYS A 29 8.35 -3.88 -0.67
C CYS A 29 7.24 -3.60 0.34
N ASP A 30 7.61 -3.50 1.62
CA ASP A 30 6.68 -3.08 2.66
C ASP A 30 6.23 -1.62 2.51
N PHE A 31 4.97 -1.40 2.82
CA PHE A 31 4.31 -0.13 3.08
C PHE A 31 3.76 -0.14 4.50
N ARG A 32 3.72 1.02 5.14
CA ARG A 32 3.16 1.17 6.49
C ARG A 32 1.69 1.52 6.40
N GLY A 33 0.82 0.69 6.97
CA GLY A 33 -0.59 0.99 7.15
C GLY A 33 -0.80 2.28 7.94
N THR A 34 -1.72 3.12 7.49
CA THR A 34 -2.13 4.33 8.20
C THR A 34 -3.52 4.08 8.78
N GLY A 35 -3.58 3.84 10.09
CA GLY A 35 -4.80 3.45 10.81
C GLY A 35 -4.51 3.23 12.31
N PHE A 36 -5.44 2.57 13.01
CA PHE A 36 -5.37 2.35 14.46
C PHE A 36 -4.13 1.55 14.92
N ASP A 37 -3.66 0.63 14.08
CA ASP A 37 -2.42 -0.10 14.29
C ASP A 37 -1.44 0.18 13.15
N GLN A 38 -0.21 0.57 13.47
CA GLN A 38 0.84 0.76 12.48
C GLN A 38 1.47 -0.60 12.14
N TYR A 39 0.83 -1.32 11.22
CA TYR A 39 1.38 -2.55 10.65
C TYR A 39 2.13 -2.27 9.34
N TYR A 40 3.06 -3.16 9.01
CA TYR A 40 3.69 -3.21 7.70
C TYR A 40 2.97 -4.25 6.85
N LEU A 41 2.77 -3.93 5.58
CA LEU A 41 2.13 -4.81 4.60
C LEU A 41 2.81 -4.70 3.25
N ASN A 42 2.81 -5.77 2.48
CA ASN A 42 3.20 -5.81 1.08
C ASN A 42 2.12 -6.51 0.25
N ASN A 43 2.42 -6.75 -1.03
CA ASN A 43 1.47 -7.40 -1.93
C ASN A 43 1.06 -8.81 -1.49
N GLN A 44 1.98 -9.59 -0.91
CA GLN A 44 1.70 -10.96 -0.46
C GLN A 44 0.72 -10.97 0.73
N ASP A 45 0.83 -10.01 1.65
CA ASP A 45 -0.10 -9.89 2.78
C ASP A 45 -1.53 -9.61 2.31
N ILE A 46 -1.67 -8.83 1.24
CA ILE A 46 -2.98 -8.48 0.66
C ILE A 46 -3.54 -9.65 -0.15
N GLU A 47 -2.73 -10.26 -1.01
CA GLU A 47 -3.09 -11.47 -1.78
C GLU A 47 -3.48 -12.63 -0.85
N GLY A 48 -2.79 -12.76 0.29
CA GLY A 48 -3.08 -13.76 1.32
C GLY A 48 -4.28 -13.44 2.21
N SER A 49 -4.94 -12.28 2.04
CA SER A 49 -6.11 -11.93 2.86
C SER A 49 -7.31 -12.83 2.52
N ILE A 50 -7.47 -13.89 3.32
CA ILE A 50 -8.49 -14.92 3.13
C ILE A 50 -9.90 -14.30 3.13
N GLY A 51 -10.69 -14.66 2.11
CA GLY A 51 -12.12 -14.31 2.03
C GLY A 51 -12.44 -12.99 1.33
N GLY A 52 -11.50 -12.39 0.59
CA GLY A 52 -11.76 -11.15 -0.17
C GLY A 52 -12.03 -9.94 0.72
N ARG A 53 -11.56 -10.00 1.96
CA ARG A 53 -11.78 -8.94 2.95
C ARG A 53 -11.05 -7.66 2.57
N VAL A 54 -9.90 -7.75 1.88
CA VAL A 54 -9.18 -6.58 1.37
C VAL A 54 -9.30 -6.51 -0.14
N LEU A 55 -9.93 -5.43 -0.63
CA LEU A 55 -10.10 -5.14 -2.07
C LEU A 55 -8.84 -4.58 -2.71
N GLY A 56 -7.93 -4.02 -1.91
CA GLY A 56 -6.71 -3.40 -2.36
C GLY A 56 -6.17 -2.38 -1.38
N VAL A 57 -5.19 -1.60 -1.84
CA VAL A 57 -4.52 -0.56 -1.07
C VAL A 57 -4.63 0.80 -1.72
N THR A 58 -4.77 1.83 -0.90
CA THR A 58 -4.61 3.24 -1.27
C THR A 58 -3.29 3.74 -0.70
N ILE A 59 -2.34 4.02 -1.58
CA ILE A 59 -0.99 4.45 -1.19
C ILE A 59 -0.89 5.96 -1.32
N ARG A 60 -0.59 6.64 -0.21
CA ARG A 60 -0.20 8.06 -0.20
C ARG A 60 1.31 8.16 -0.37
N TYR A 61 1.77 8.94 -1.33
CA TYR A 61 3.18 9.07 -1.71
C TYR A 61 3.52 10.52 -2.08
N GLY A 62 4.77 10.78 -2.49
CA GLY A 62 5.32 12.12 -2.60
C GLY A 62 6.05 12.54 -1.32
N LYS A 63 6.86 13.59 -1.41
CA LYS A 63 7.73 14.03 -0.31
C LYS A 63 6.93 14.38 0.95
N ASN A 64 5.69 14.85 0.78
CA ASN A 64 4.78 15.26 1.85
C ASN A 64 3.51 14.40 1.88
N LEU A 65 3.52 13.20 1.27
CA LEU A 65 2.35 12.30 1.17
C LEU A 65 1.12 12.96 0.52
N GLU A 66 1.37 13.87 -0.42
CA GLU A 66 0.39 14.69 -1.10
C GLU A 66 -0.25 13.99 -2.32
N LYS A 67 0.38 12.94 -2.84
CA LYS A 67 -0.10 12.18 -4.00
C LYS A 67 -0.75 10.88 -3.54
N VAL A 68 -1.68 10.37 -4.34
CA VAL A 68 -2.44 9.14 -4.02
C VAL A 68 -2.53 8.24 -5.24
N THR A 69 -2.32 6.93 -5.04
CA THR A 69 -2.63 5.89 -6.04
C THR A 69 -3.36 4.75 -5.35
N SER A 70 -4.10 3.95 -6.11
CA SER A 70 -4.76 2.75 -5.60
C SER A 70 -4.36 1.53 -6.41
N ILE A 71 -4.12 0.40 -5.73
CA ILE A 71 -3.77 -0.89 -6.33
C ILE A 71 -4.77 -1.92 -5.83
N SER A 72 -5.55 -2.51 -6.75
CA SER A 72 -6.52 -3.55 -6.42
C SER A 72 -5.82 -4.87 -6.12
N ASN A 73 -6.35 -5.60 -5.13
CA ASN A 73 -6.13 -7.02 -4.99
C ASN A 73 -6.77 -7.71 -6.20
N ARG A 74 -6.02 -8.57 -6.91
CA ARG A 74 -6.52 -9.24 -8.12
C ARG A 74 -7.37 -10.44 -7.80
#